data_AF-A0A143G7T3-F1
#
_entry.id   AF-A0A143G7T3-F1
#
_cell.length_a   1.000
_cell.length_b   1.000
_cell.length_c   1.000
_cell.angle_alpha   90.00
_cell.angle_beta   90.00
_cell.angle_gamma   90.00
#
_symmetry.space_group_name_H-M   'P 1'
#
loop_
_entity.id
_entity.type
_entity.pdbx_description
1 polymer ?
#
loop_
_entity_poly.entity_id
_entity_poly.type
_entity_poly.pdbx_seq_one_letter_code
_entity_poly.pdbx_strand_id
1 'polypeptide(L)'
;MLLQLCYASRRTEFQNDLLQDLSEILAKARAFNRSQNIYGVLYYAEGIYFQCLEGESEVVKALFDNIYKDSHHHDIHRFPDREIGKSHFSQWSMKYVNQHGKVAKFFEKKRL
;
A
#
# COMPACT_ATOMS: atom_id res chain seq x y z
N MET A 1 17.68 -6.48 -7.21
CA MET A 1 17.25 -7.58 -6.29
C MET A 1 15.76 -7.41 -6.01
N LEU A 2 14.97 -8.45 -5.73
CA LEU A 2 13.55 -8.26 -5.42
C LEU A 2 13.31 -7.99 -3.93
N LEU A 3 12.54 -6.93 -3.66
CA LEU A 3 12.22 -6.44 -2.33
C LEU A 3 10.72 -6.44 -2.09
N GLN A 4 10.31 -6.79 -0.88
CA GLN A 4 9.00 -6.52 -0.33
C GLN A 4 9.13 -5.45 0.75
N LEU A 5 8.42 -4.33 0.57
CA LEU A 5 8.33 -3.23 1.52
C LEU A 5 6.89 -3.09 1.98
N CYS A 6 6.68 -3.16 3.29
CA CYS A 6 5.39 -2.98 3.93
C CYS A 6 5.40 -1.75 4.83
N TYR A 7 4.32 -0.99 4.84
CA TYR A 7 4.12 0.10 5.79
C TYR A 7 2.65 0.28 6.16
N ALA A 8 2.43 0.93 7.29
CA ALA A 8 1.13 1.43 7.71
C ALA A 8 1.20 2.95 7.94
N SER A 9 0.08 3.65 7.80
CA SER A 9 0.00 5.11 7.98
C SER A 9 -1.44 5.54 8.26
N ARG A 10 -1.63 6.72 8.85
CA ARG A 10 -2.94 7.31 9.10
C ARG A 10 -3.35 8.22 7.95
N ARG A 11 -4.60 8.15 7.51
CA ARG A 11 -5.17 9.09 6.56
C ARG A 11 -5.18 10.49 7.16
N THR A 12 -4.83 11.47 6.35
CA THR A 12 -5.05 12.88 6.67
C THR A 12 -6.51 13.23 6.35
N GLU A 13 -7.27 13.67 7.36
CA GLU A 13 -8.66 14.10 7.15
C GLU A 13 -8.70 15.49 6.50
N PHE A 14 -8.91 15.53 5.19
CA PHE A 14 -9.19 16.76 4.44
C PHE A 14 -10.70 16.98 4.28
N GLN A 15 -11.08 18.15 3.73
CA GLN A 15 -12.46 18.42 3.29
C GLN A 15 -12.92 17.52 2.11
N ASN A 16 -12.02 16.74 1.52
CA ASN A 16 -12.31 15.83 0.41
C ASN A 16 -12.98 14.53 0.86
N ASP A 17 -13.83 13.98 -0.01
CA ASP A 17 -14.43 12.67 0.16
C ASP A 17 -13.35 11.58 0.11
N LEU A 18 -13.37 10.66 1.08
CA LEU A 18 -12.49 9.48 1.15
C LEU A 18 -12.45 8.71 -0.18
N LEU A 19 -13.57 8.61 -0.88
CA LEU A 19 -13.64 7.92 -2.17
C LEU A 19 -12.79 8.61 -3.24
N GLN A 20 -12.70 9.93 -3.20
CA GLN A 20 -11.89 10.71 -4.12
C GLN A 20 -10.39 10.49 -3.84
N ASP A 21 -9.96 10.63 -2.58
CA ASP A 21 -8.57 10.39 -2.19
C ASP A 21 -8.10 8.99 -2.60
N LEU A 22 -8.91 7.96 -2.30
CA LEU A 22 -8.62 6.58 -2.67
C LEU A 22 -8.53 6.39 -4.18
N SER A 23 -9.44 7.01 -4.94
CA SER A 23 -9.42 6.94 -6.40
C SER A 23 -8.14 7.54 -6.98
N GLU A 24 -7.72 8.71 -6.48
CA GLU A 24 -6.51 9.40 -6.92
C GLU A 24 -5.24 8.61 -6.57
N ILE A 25 -5.14 8.11 -5.34
CA ILE A 25 -4.03 7.25 -4.89
C ILE A 25 -3.93 6.00 -5.77
N LEU A 26 -5.06 5.31 -5.99
CA LEU A 26 -5.08 4.08 -6.78
C LEU A 26 -4.77 4.33 -8.27
N ALA A 27 -5.24 5.44 -8.84
CA ALA A 27 -4.93 5.80 -10.21
C ALA A 27 -3.43 6.06 -10.40
N LYS A 28 -2.83 6.90 -9.53
CA LYS A 28 -1.39 7.19 -9.53
C LYS A 28 -0.56 5.92 -9.33
N ALA A 29 -0.91 5.13 -8.30
CA ALA A 29 -0.20 3.89 -7.98
C ALA A 29 -0.26 2.89 -9.15
N ARG A 30 -1.43 2.66 -9.76
CA ARG A 30 -1.54 1.70 -10.88
C ARG A 30 -0.72 2.13 -12.09
N ALA A 31 -0.75 3.42 -12.45
CA ALA A 31 -0.02 3.94 -13.59
C ALA A 31 1.49 3.82 -13.40
N PHE A 32 2.00 4.26 -12.23
CA PHE A 32 3.41 4.19 -11.90
C PHE A 32 3.89 2.74 -11.75
N ASN A 33 3.17 1.93 -10.97
CA ASN A 33 3.58 0.57 -10.67
C ASN A 33 3.65 -0.29 -11.93
N ARG A 34 2.74 -0.09 -12.89
CA ARG A 34 2.75 -0.83 -14.14
C ARG A 34 3.95 -0.51 -15.02
N SER A 35 4.38 0.76 -15.07
CA SER A 35 5.55 1.15 -15.87
C SER A 35 6.87 0.69 -15.25
N GLN A 36 6.88 0.47 -13.92
CA GLN A 36 8.06 0.12 -13.14
C GLN A 36 8.10 -1.35 -12.69
N ASN A 37 7.18 -2.20 -13.16
CA ASN A 37 7.03 -3.60 -12.74
C ASN A 37 6.95 -3.78 -11.21
N ILE A 38 6.22 -2.88 -10.55
CA ILE A 38 5.90 -2.96 -9.13
C ILE A 38 4.52 -3.59 -8.98
N TYR A 39 4.37 -4.42 -7.96
CA TYR A 39 3.13 -5.11 -7.64
C TYR A 39 2.81 -4.93 -6.17
N GLY A 40 1.55 -5.12 -5.79
CA GLY A 40 1.21 -4.93 -4.39
C GLY A 40 -0.27 -4.84 -4.07
N VAL A 41 -0.51 -4.51 -2.80
CA VAL A 41 -1.83 -4.34 -2.21
C VAL A 41 -1.86 -3.08 -1.37
N LEU A 42 -2.97 -2.35 -1.48
CA LEU A 42 -3.36 -1.25 -0.62
C LEU A 42 -4.63 -1.68 0.13
N TYR A 43 -4.56 -1.64 1.44
CA TYR A 43 -5.68 -1.86 2.34
C TYR A 43 -6.01 -0.56 3.06
N TYR A 44 -7.31 -0.29 3.22
CA TYR A 44 -7.79 0.83 4.00
C TYR A 44 -8.93 0.38 4.92
N ALA A 45 -8.81 0.72 6.21
CA ALA A 45 -9.87 0.55 7.20
C ALA A 45 -9.67 1.57 8.33
N GLU A 46 -10.78 2.15 8.81
CA GLU A 46 -10.80 3.00 10.02
C GLU A 46 -9.72 4.11 10.04
N GLY A 47 -9.49 4.76 8.90
CA GLY A 47 -8.49 5.83 8.80
C GLY A 47 -7.04 5.34 8.71
N ILE A 48 -6.80 4.04 8.61
CA ILE A 48 -5.47 3.44 8.48
C ILE A 48 -5.28 2.89 7.07
N TYR A 49 -4.20 3.31 6.41
CA TYR A 49 -3.67 2.64 5.23
C TYR A 49 -2.65 1.59 5.64
N PHE A 50 -2.72 0.42 5.02
CA PHE A 50 -1.64 -0.56 4.99
C PHE A 50 -1.29 -0.84 3.53
N GLN A 51 -0.01 -0.76 3.18
CA GLN A 51 0.44 -1.04 1.83
C GLN A 51 1.63 -1.99 1.83
N CYS A 52 1.61 -2.92 0.87
CA CYS A 52 2.72 -3.80 0.56
C CYS A 52 3.13 -3.59 -0.91
N LEU A 53 4.41 -3.34 -1.14
CA LEU A 53 5.03 -3.12 -2.45
C LEU A 53 6.07 -4.20 -2.70
N GLU A 54 6.04 -4.78 -3.90
CA GLU A 54 7.00 -5.77 -4.36
C GLU A 54 7.57 -5.35 -5.71
N GLY A 55 8.89 -5.44 -5.87
CA GLY A 55 9.56 -5.05 -7.12
C GLY A 55 11.07 -5.02 -6.96
N GLU A 56 11.73 -4.41 -7.94
CA GLU A 56 13.17 -4.12 -7.87
C GLU A 56 13.46 -3.20 -6.66
N SER A 57 14.46 -3.53 -5.86
CA SER A 57 14.74 -2.90 -4.55
C SER A 57 14.89 -1.38 -4.65
N GLU A 58 15.66 -0.90 -5.62
CA GLU A 58 16.00 0.49 -5.80
C GLU A 58 14.77 1.28 -6.25
N VAL A 59 13.98 0.66 -7.13
CA VAL A 59 12.71 1.21 -7.62
C VAL A 59 11.67 1.29 -6.50
N VAL A 60 11.53 0.24 -5.68
CA VAL A 60 10.58 0.21 -4.56
C VAL A 60 10.97 1.23 -3.48
N LYS A 61 12.25 1.34 -3.15
CA LYS A 61 12.74 2.34 -2.18
C LYS A 61 12.51 3.77 -2.69
N ALA A 62 12.81 4.05 -3.96
CA ALA A 62 12.56 5.36 -4.55
C ALA A 62 11.07 5.71 -4.61
N LEU A 63 10.19 4.73 -4.89
CA LEU A 63 8.74 4.92 -4.79
C LEU A 63 8.33 5.24 -3.35
N PHE A 64 8.86 4.50 -2.38
CA PHE A 64 8.54 4.73 -0.97
C PHE A 64 8.97 6.13 -0.49
N ASP A 65 10.08 6.68 -0.99
CA ASP A 65 10.50 8.05 -0.65
C ASP A 65 9.50 9.11 -1.14
N ASN A 66 8.81 8.86 -2.26
CA ASN A 66 7.74 9.72 -2.75
C ASN A 66 6.47 9.55 -1.91
N ILE A 67 6.11 8.30 -1.61
CA ILE A 67 4.98 7.98 -0.74
C ILE A 67 5.16 8.64 0.63
N TYR A 68 6.36 8.59 1.21
CA TYR A 68 6.65 9.16 2.53
C TYR A 68 6.34 10.66 2.64
N LYS A 69 6.32 11.38 1.51
CA LYS A 69 6.06 12.81 1.43
C LYS A 69 4.62 13.13 0.99
N ASP A 70 3.80 12.12 0.73
CA ASP A 70 2.45 12.30 0.24
C ASP A 70 1.57 12.92 1.33
N SER A 71 0.79 13.95 1.00
CA SER A 71 -0.03 14.68 1.98
C SER A 71 -1.30 13.92 2.39
N HIS A 72 -1.71 12.88 1.66
CA HIS A 72 -2.91 12.09 1.96
C HIS A 72 -2.78 11.24 3.23
N HIS A 73 -1.58 11.10 3.78
CA HIS A 73 -1.34 10.35 5.01
C HIS A 73 -0.21 10.91 5.88
N HIS A 74 -0.15 10.46 7.12
CA HIS A 74 0.87 10.78 8.11
C HIS A 74 1.10 9.58 9.05
N ASP A 75 1.94 9.73 10.09
CA ASP A 75 2.26 8.66 11.05
C ASP A 75 2.72 7.35 10.39
N ILE A 76 3.66 7.46 9.46
CA ILE A 76 4.14 6.32 8.68
C ILE A 76 4.98 5.39 9.56
N HIS A 77 4.53 4.15 9.71
CA HIS A 77 5.26 3.06 10.32
C HIS A 77 5.73 2.07 9.24
N ARG A 78 7.04 2.04 8.99
CA ARG A 78 7.66 1.08 8.06
C ARG A 78 8.02 -0.21 8.81
N PHE A 79 7.57 -1.34 8.27
CA PHE A 79 7.96 -2.66 8.77
C PHE A 79 9.33 -3.07 8.20
N PRO A 80 10.02 -4.05 8.80
CA PRO A 80 11.27 -4.56 8.25
C PRO A 80 11.10 -5.02 6.81
N ASP A 81 11.97 -4.52 5.93
CA ASP A 81 12.04 -4.93 4.54
C ASP A 81 12.37 -6.43 4.44
N ARG A 82 11.84 -7.09 3.42
CA ARG A 82 12.11 -8.51 3.16
C ARG A 82 12.59 -8.71 1.73
N GLU A 83 13.73 -9.35 1.56
CA GLU A 83 14.15 -9.88 0.26
C GLU A 83 13.27 -11.07 -0.12
N ILE A 84 12.80 -11.10 -1.37
CA ILE A 84 11.89 -12.15 -1.85
C ILE A 84 12.48 -12.83 -3.09
N GLY A 85 12.32 -14.14 -3.20
CA GLY A 85 12.76 -14.89 -4.39
C GLY A 85 11.79 -14.80 -5.57
N LYS A 86 10.53 -14.42 -5.31
CA LYS A 86 9.47 -14.24 -6.33
C LYS A 86 8.40 -13.29 -5.79
N SER A 87 7.72 -12.57 -6.69
CA SER A 87 6.58 -11.73 -6.33
C SER A 87 5.36 -12.59 -5.97
N HIS A 88 4.72 -12.27 -4.86
CA HIS A 88 3.47 -12.87 -4.40
C HIS A 88 2.25 -12.19 -5.02
N PHE A 89 2.40 -10.95 -5.49
CA PHE A 89 1.33 -10.12 -6.05
C PHE A 89 1.43 -9.89 -7.55
N SER A 90 2.18 -10.71 -8.29
CA SER A 90 2.46 -10.52 -9.72
C SER A 90 1.24 -10.32 -10.65
N GLN A 91 0.03 -10.63 -10.18
CA GLN A 91 -1.24 -10.39 -10.88
C GLN A 91 -1.86 -9.01 -10.64
N TRP A 92 -1.34 -8.22 -9.70
CA TRP A 92 -1.92 -6.94 -9.29
C TRP A 92 -0.88 -5.84 -9.16
N SER A 93 -0.91 -4.87 -10.08
CA SER A 93 -0.07 -3.66 -9.97
C SER A 93 -0.39 -2.87 -8.70
N MET A 94 -1.66 -2.83 -8.29
CA MET A 94 -2.10 -2.38 -6.96
C MET A 94 -3.53 -2.84 -6.68
N LYS A 95 -3.69 -3.88 -5.85
CA LYS A 95 -5.00 -4.38 -5.43
C LYS A 95 -5.54 -3.54 -4.27
N TYR A 96 -6.75 -3.01 -4.40
CA TYR A 96 -7.45 -2.40 -3.27
C TYR A 96 -8.22 -3.47 -2.48
N VAL A 97 -8.07 -3.48 -1.16
CA VAL A 97 -8.84 -4.33 -0.24
C VAL A 97 -9.51 -3.43 0.78
N ASN A 98 -10.83 -3.57 0.94
CA ASN A 98 -11.60 -2.79 1.90
C ASN A 98 -11.88 -3.60 3.18
N GLN A 99 -12.39 -2.89 4.19
CA GLN A 99 -12.79 -3.44 5.50
C GLN A 99 -13.88 -4.52 5.45
N HIS A 100 -14.63 -4.70 4.35
CA HIS A 100 -15.69 -5.71 4.26
C HIS A 100 -15.20 -7.06 3.70
N GLY A 101 -13.89 -7.22 3.54
CA GLY A 101 -13.28 -8.42 2.98
C GLY A 101 -12.88 -9.49 4.01
N LYS A 102 -12.25 -10.57 3.51
CA LYS A 102 -11.67 -11.64 4.34
C LYS A 102 -10.66 -11.15 5.39
N VAL A 103 -10.13 -9.94 5.22
CA VAL A 103 -9.18 -9.29 6.14
C VAL A 103 -9.85 -8.90 7.46
N ALA A 104 -11.07 -8.36 7.45
CA ALA A 104 -11.79 -8.07 8.70
C ALA A 104 -12.06 -9.36 9.49
N LYS A 105 -12.49 -10.42 8.81
CA LYS A 105 -12.66 -11.75 9.43
C LYS A 105 -11.37 -12.32 10.03
N PHE A 106 -10.21 -11.94 9.48
CA PHE A 106 -8.91 -12.34 10.04
C PHE A 106 -8.62 -11.63 11.36
N PHE A 107 -8.87 -10.32 11.45
CA PHE A 107 -8.72 -9.54 12.68
C PHE A 107 -9.72 -9.99 13.76
N GLU A 108 -11.00 -10.18 13.42
CA GLU A 108 -12.03 -10.71 14.34
C GLU A 108 -11.62 -12.07 14.93
N LYS A 109 -11.10 -12.98 14.10
CA LYS A 109 -10.69 -14.32 14.53
C LYS A 109 -9.42 -14.28 15.40
N LYS A 110 -8.61 -13.23 15.29
CA LYS A 110 -7.36 -13.06 16.04
C LYS A 110 -7.51 -12.26 17.34
N ARG A 111 -8.70 -11.70 17.63
CA ARG A 111 -8.96 -10.85 18.82
C ARG A 111 -7.89 -9.76 18.99
N LEU A 112 -7.57 -9.10 17.88
CA LEU A 112 -6.84 -7.83 17.86
C LEU A 112 -7.83 -6.71 17.61
#